data_AF-A0AA38HJJ2-F1
#
_entry.id   AF-A0AA38HJJ2-F1
#
_cell.length_a   1.000
_cell.length_b   1.000
_cell.length_c   1.000
_cell.angle_alpha   90.00
_cell.angle_beta   90.00
_cell.angle_gamma   90.00
#
_symmetry.space_group_name_H-M   'P 1'
#
loop_
_entity.id
_entity.type
_entity.pdbx_description
1 polymer ?
#
loop_
_entity_poly.entity_id
_entity_poly.type
_entity_poly.pdbx_seq_one_letter_code
_entity_poly.pdbx_strand_id
1 'polypeptide(L)'
;MLLYYNYPSLEERSRVAFGIILKEWYDRWKLVVNGGNNPFHKLAVYSGHDFGILALLAALGFKKNISWPAYSSVVQLELYQNAHQIDSQFYLRLIYNGKEETLPFCENFSIINYNSGKLCPWARVVHYLDIITPENITTECGSDPPQLQFVVYVVGIVVIFMMGWIFGWTYALLGKLYFSEKK
;
A
#
# COMPACT_ATOMS: atom_id res chain seq x y z
N MET A 1 -4.15 -12.68 8.77
CA MET A 1 -5.31 -11.91 9.30
C MET A 1 -4.93 -10.98 10.47
N LEU A 2 -4.02 -11.37 11.38
CA LEU A 2 -3.63 -10.54 12.54
C LEU A 2 -2.88 -9.24 12.20
N LEU A 3 -2.11 -9.20 11.09
CA LEU A 3 -1.36 -7.99 10.70
C LEU A 3 -2.26 -6.81 10.28
N TYR A 4 -3.49 -7.07 9.83
CA TYR A 4 -4.42 -6.00 9.40
C TYR A 4 -5.02 -5.20 10.58
N TYR A 5 -4.92 -5.71 11.81
CA TYR A 5 -5.49 -5.11 13.01
C TYR A 5 -4.48 -4.39 13.90
N ASN A 6 -3.18 -4.44 13.59
CA ASN A 6 -2.13 -3.90 14.46
C ASN A 6 -1.74 -2.44 14.17
N TYR A 7 -2.41 -1.77 13.22
CA TYR A 7 -2.18 -0.35 12.95
C TYR A 7 -3.05 0.53 13.85
N PRO A 8 -2.50 1.64 14.39
CA PRO A 8 -3.19 2.46 15.37
C PRO A 8 -4.33 3.30 14.75
N SER A 9 -4.28 3.54 13.44
CA SER A 9 -5.26 4.35 12.72
C SER A 9 -5.64 3.73 11.38
N LEU A 10 -6.78 4.16 10.82
CA LEU A 10 -7.21 3.73 9.48
C LEU A 10 -6.23 4.26 8.42
N GLU A 11 -5.75 5.48 8.61
CA GLU A 11 -4.87 6.21 7.71
C GLU A 11 -3.53 5.48 7.56
N GLU A 12 -2.86 5.17 8.68
CA GLU A 12 -1.59 4.45 8.68
C GLU A 12 -1.73 3.06 8.06
N ARG A 13 -2.82 2.36 8.40
CA ARG A 13 -3.12 1.06 7.77
C ARG A 13 -3.31 1.21 6.28
N SER A 14 -4.06 2.21 5.84
CA SER A 14 -4.40 2.41 4.44
C SER A 14 -3.15 2.67 3.62
N ARG A 15 -2.25 3.54 4.11
CA ARG A 15 -0.99 3.90 3.46
C ARG A 15 -0.15 2.69 3.04
N VAL A 16 0.02 1.74 3.95
CA VAL A 16 0.86 0.56 3.73
C VAL A 16 0.12 -0.66 3.19
N ALA A 17 -1.23 -0.67 3.26
CA ALA A 17 -2.04 -1.75 2.70
C ALA A 17 -2.39 -1.51 1.22
N PHE A 18 -3.45 -0.73 0.96
CA PHE A 18 -3.92 -0.48 -0.42
C PHE A 18 -3.50 0.91 -0.94
N GLY A 19 -2.98 1.77 -0.07
CA GLY A 19 -2.56 3.15 -0.33
C GLY A 19 -1.55 3.25 -1.46
N ILE A 20 -0.67 2.25 -1.60
CA ILE A 20 0.32 2.15 -2.68
C ILE A 20 -0.36 2.11 -4.06
N ILE A 21 -1.37 1.25 -4.23
CA ILE A 21 -2.10 1.13 -5.49
C ILE A 21 -3.00 2.35 -5.70
N LEU A 22 -3.66 2.82 -4.63
CA LEU A 22 -4.45 4.05 -4.65
C LEU A 22 -3.62 5.26 -5.09
N LYS A 23 -2.34 5.35 -4.68
CA LYS A 23 -1.43 6.41 -5.10
C LYS A 23 -1.22 6.43 -6.60
N GLU A 24 -1.04 5.26 -7.21
CA GLU A 24 -0.89 5.15 -8.67
C GLU A 24 -2.14 5.67 -9.39
N TRP A 25 -3.32 5.26 -8.93
CA TRP A 25 -4.60 5.71 -9.52
C TRP A 25 -4.80 7.22 -9.33
N TYR A 26 -4.48 7.71 -8.14
CA TYR A 26 -4.54 9.12 -7.78
C TYR A 26 -3.65 9.99 -8.67
N ASP A 27 -2.41 9.57 -8.89
CA ASP A 27 -1.48 10.29 -9.76
C ASP A 27 -1.97 10.32 -11.21
N ARG A 28 -2.53 9.21 -11.71
CA ARG A 28 -3.16 9.16 -13.04
C ARG A 28 -4.33 10.15 -13.15
N TRP A 29 -5.21 10.22 -12.14
CA TRP A 29 -6.31 11.18 -12.16
C TRP A 29 -5.83 12.64 -12.09
N LYS A 30 -4.81 12.95 -11.27
CA LYS A 30 -4.21 14.29 -11.23
C LYS A 30 -3.68 14.74 -12.58
N LEU A 31 -3.06 13.85 -13.34
CA LEU A 31 -2.59 14.16 -14.69
C LEU A 31 -3.73 14.55 -15.64
N VAL A 32 -4.87 13.87 -15.55
CA VAL A 32 -6.08 14.19 -16.34
C VAL A 32 -6.67 15.53 -15.90
N VAL A 33 -6.83 15.76 -14.60
CA VAL A 33 -7.42 16.99 -14.04
C VAL A 33 -6.57 18.22 -14.37
N ASN A 34 -5.24 18.08 -14.32
CA ASN A 34 -4.31 19.19 -14.59
C ASN A 34 -4.10 19.45 -16.09
N GLY A 35 -4.83 18.75 -16.98
CA GLY A 35 -4.72 18.94 -18.42
C GLY A 35 -3.34 18.56 -18.97
N GLY A 36 -2.67 17.58 -18.36
CA GLY A 36 -1.35 17.16 -18.85
C GLY A 36 -1.41 16.66 -20.29
N ASN A 37 -0.25 16.58 -20.95
CA ASN A 37 -0.20 16.13 -22.34
C ASN A 37 -0.44 14.61 -22.43
N ASN A 38 -1.27 14.20 -23.40
CA ASN A 38 -1.55 12.81 -23.76
C ASN A 38 -0.24 12.05 -24.08
N PRO A 39 -0.13 10.73 -23.78
CA PRO A 39 -1.23 9.78 -23.61
C PRO A 39 -1.62 9.48 -22.15
N PHE A 40 -2.91 9.65 -21.81
CA PHE A 40 -3.53 9.03 -20.63
C PHE A 40 -4.43 7.86 -21.06
N HIS A 41 -4.45 6.80 -20.24
CA HIS A 41 -5.35 5.68 -20.46
C HIS A 41 -6.77 6.07 -20.02
N LYS A 42 -7.74 5.95 -20.94
CA LYS A 42 -9.18 6.17 -20.65
C LYS A 42 -9.78 5.07 -19.76
N LEU A 43 -9.15 3.89 -19.76
CA LEU A 43 -9.55 2.73 -18.97
C LEU A 43 -8.30 2.03 -18.46
N ALA A 44 -8.29 1.69 -17.18
CA ALA A 44 -7.31 0.82 -16.56
C ALA A 44 -8.05 -0.30 -15.84
N VAL A 45 -7.68 -1.56 -16.10
CA VAL A 45 -8.29 -2.74 -15.50
C VAL A 45 -7.23 -3.44 -14.67
N TYR A 46 -7.52 -3.62 -13.38
CA TYR A 46 -6.66 -4.30 -12.44
C TYR A 46 -7.35 -5.59 -12.01
N SER A 47 -6.64 -6.71 -12.08
CA SER A 47 -7.09 -7.99 -11.53
C SER A 47 -6.46 -8.19 -10.15
N GLY A 48 -7.25 -8.69 -9.21
CA GLY A 48 -6.81 -8.88 -7.83
C GLY A 48 -7.69 -9.89 -7.09
N HIS A 49 -7.42 -10.02 -5.79
CA HIS A 49 -8.12 -10.95 -4.91
C HIS A 49 -9.15 -10.22 -4.04
N ASP A 50 -10.06 -10.99 -3.44
CA ASP A 50 -11.05 -10.55 -2.45
C ASP A 50 -10.46 -9.67 -1.33
N PHE A 51 -9.31 -10.05 -0.78
CA PHE A 51 -8.59 -9.23 0.21
C PHE A 51 -8.18 -7.87 -0.33
N GLY A 52 -7.85 -7.76 -1.62
CA GLY A 52 -7.55 -6.48 -2.27
C GLY A 52 -8.79 -5.58 -2.32
N ILE A 53 -9.95 -6.13 -2.67
CA ILE A 53 -11.22 -5.40 -2.67
C ILE A 53 -11.58 -4.95 -1.25
N LEU A 54 -11.48 -5.86 -0.26
CA LEU A 54 -11.73 -5.53 1.15
C LEU A 54 -10.79 -4.43 1.65
N ALA A 55 -9.50 -4.52 1.32
CA ALA A 55 -8.51 -3.52 1.70
C ALA A 55 -8.78 -2.16 1.06
N LEU A 56 -9.15 -2.13 -0.24
CA LEU A 56 -9.55 -0.92 -0.95
C LEU A 56 -10.77 -0.26 -0.31
N LEU A 57 -11.85 -1.01 -0.12
CA LEU A 57 -13.09 -0.47 0.45
C LEU A 57 -12.88 0.02 1.88
N ALA A 58 -12.12 -0.73 2.70
CA ALA A 58 -11.75 -0.28 4.03
C ALA A 58 -10.89 0.99 3.99
N ALA A 59 -9.93 1.09 3.07
CA ALA A 59 -9.10 2.29 2.89
C ALA A 59 -9.91 3.51 2.46
N LEU A 60 -10.99 3.33 1.70
CA LEU A 60 -11.95 4.38 1.35
C LEU A 60 -12.92 4.73 2.49
N GLY A 61 -12.78 4.12 3.66
CA GLY A 61 -13.56 4.42 4.86
C GLY A 61 -14.88 3.66 4.97
N PHE A 62 -15.15 2.68 4.11
CA PHE A 62 -16.36 1.86 4.25
C PHE A 62 -16.27 1.01 5.53
N LYS A 63 -17.27 1.16 6.42
CA LYS A 63 -17.26 0.55 7.76
C LYS A 63 -17.64 -0.95 7.74
N LYS A 64 -17.47 -1.58 8.92
CA LYS A 64 -17.39 -3.00 9.29
C LYS A 64 -18.45 -4.02 8.79
N ASN A 65 -19.31 -3.67 7.84
CA ASN A 65 -20.34 -4.58 7.27
C ASN A 65 -20.14 -4.85 5.77
N ILE A 66 -18.91 -4.69 5.26
CA ILE A 66 -18.59 -5.13 3.90
C ILE A 66 -18.62 -6.66 3.93
N SER A 67 -19.64 -7.25 3.31
CA SER A 67 -19.69 -8.70 3.10
C SER A 67 -18.48 -9.15 2.29
N TRP A 68 -18.05 -10.40 2.49
CA TRP A 68 -16.99 -10.98 1.66
C TRP A 68 -17.31 -10.78 0.18
N PRO A 69 -16.37 -10.29 -0.65
CA PRO A 69 -16.63 -10.08 -2.07
C PRO A 69 -17.03 -11.41 -2.73
N ALA A 70 -18.16 -11.42 -3.44
CA ALA A 70 -18.55 -12.56 -4.24
C ALA A 70 -17.58 -12.78 -5.40
N TYR A 71 -17.61 -13.97 -6.01
CA TYR A 71 -16.86 -14.22 -7.24
C TYR A 71 -17.19 -13.19 -8.31
N SER A 72 -16.15 -12.76 -9.05
CA SER A 72 -16.25 -11.72 -10.07
C SER A 72 -16.76 -10.36 -9.53
N SER A 73 -16.50 -10.05 -8.24
CA SER A 73 -16.77 -8.71 -7.72
C SER A 73 -15.92 -7.66 -8.43
N VAL A 74 -16.53 -6.51 -8.71
CA VAL A 74 -15.92 -5.39 -9.43
C VAL A 74 -16.11 -4.11 -8.63
N VAL A 75 -15.02 -3.36 -8.46
CA VAL A 75 -15.04 -1.96 -8.02
C VAL A 75 -14.67 -1.09 -9.21
N GLN A 76 -15.53 -0.13 -9.56
CA GLN A 76 -15.31 0.83 -10.63
C GLN A 76 -15.17 2.22 -10.01
N LEU A 77 -14.12 2.93 -10.40
CA LEU A 77 -13.85 4.30 -9.99
C LEU A 77 -13.79 5.16 -11.26
N GLU A 78 -14.70 6.13 -11.34
CA GLU A 78 -14.93 6.90 -12.54
C GLU A 78 -14.72 8.39 -12.26
N LEU A 79 -13.84 9.00 -13.05
CA LEU A 79 -13.55 10.43 -13.00
C LEU A 79 -14.43 11.15 -14.03
N TYR A 80 -15.24 12.08 -13.56
CA TYR A 80 -16.13 12.92 -14.36
C TYR A 80 -15.65 14.36 -14.42
N GLN A 81 -15.91 15.02 -15.54
CA GLN A 81 -15.73 16.46 -15.72
C GLN A 81 -17.09 17.08 -16.05
N ASN A 82 -17.46 18.16 -15.37
CA ASN A 82 -18.64 18.93 -15.71
C ASN A 82 -18.37 19.78 -16.95
N ALA A 83 -18.99 19.42 -18.08
CA ALA A 83 -18.84 20.12 -19.35
C ALA A 83 -19.57 21.47 -19.42
N HIS A 84 -20.43 21.78 -18.44
CA HIS A 84 -21.33 22.94 -18.48
C HIS A 84 -20.89 24.11 -17.58
N GLN A 85 -19.76 23.99 -16.87
CA GLN A 85 -19.24 25.05 -15.99
C GLN A 85 -17.95 25.67 -16.56
N ILE A 86 -17.80 26.97 -16.35
CA ILE A 86 -16.65 27.78 -16.80
C ILE A 86 -15.36 27.28 -16.14
N ASP A 87 -15.44 26.93 -14.86
CA ASP A 87 -14.38 26.23 -14.14
C ASP A 87 -14.67 24.74 -14.25
N SER A 88 -13.88 24.00 -15.03
CA SER A 88 -14.04 22.56 -15.21
C SER A 88 -13.98 21.82 -13.87
N GLN A 89 -15.16 21.56 -13.27
CA GLN A 89 -15.25 20.84 -12.00
C GLN A 89 -15.16 19.33 -12.25
N PHE A 90 -14.31 18.66 -11.47
CA PHE A 90 -14.13 17.22 -11.53
C PHE A 90 -14.78 16.52 -10.36
N TYR A 91 -15.24 15.29 -10.60
CA TYR A 91 -15.89 14.45 -9.59
C TYR A 91 -15.46 13.00 -9.71
N LEU A 92 -15.45 12.29 -8.58
CA LEU A 92 -15.22 10.85 -8.52
C LEU A 92 -16.52 10.14 -8.17
N ARG A 93 -16.79 9.04 -8.86
CA ARG A 93 -17.89 8.11 -8.58
C ARG A 93 -17.34 6.72 -8.26
N LEU A 94 -17.98 6.02 -7.32
CA LEU A 94 -17.69 4.62 -6.99
C LEU A 94 -18.90 3.75 -7.31
N ILE A 95 -18.67 2.65 -8.03
CA ILE A 95 -19.65 1.60 -8.27
C ILE A 95 -19.09 0.28 -7.76
N TYR A 96 -19.82 -0.39 -6.89
CA TYR A 96 -19.48 -1.72 -6.39
C TYR A 96 -20.52 -2.73 -6.87
N ASN A 97 -20.11 -3.73 -7.64
CA ASN A 97 -20.99 -4.77 -8.19
C ASN A 97 -22.23 -4.19 -8.91
N GLY A 98 -22.03 -3.14 -9.72
CA GLY A 98 -23.09 -2.47 -10.48
C GLY A 98 -23.97 -1.53 -9.65
N LYS A 99 -23.74 -1.41 -8.34
CA LYS A 99 -24.45 -0.49 -7.46
C LYS A 99 -23.58 0.73 -7.17
N GLU A 100 -24.10 1.91 -7.47
CA GLU A 100 -23.45 3.18 -7.11
C GLU A 100 -23.40 3.31 -5.58
N GLU A 101 -22.23 3.59 -5.02
CA GLU A 101 -22.02 3.74 -3.59
C GLU A 101 -21.53 5.15 -3.26
N THR A 102 -21.97 5.68 -2.12
CA THR A 102 -21.50 6.98 -1.64
C THR A 102 -20.15 6.78 -0.98
N LEU A 103 -19.13 7.52 -1.43
CA LEU A 103 -17.84 7.55 -0.75
C LEU A 103 -18.02 8.13 0.67
N PRO A 104 -17.63 7.42 1.74
CA PRO A 104 -17.88 7.84 3.12
C PRO A 104 -17.35 9.23 3.47
N PHE A 105 -16.18 9.61 2.94
CA PHE A 105 -15.59 10.93 3.15
C PHE A 105 -16.30 12.07 2.37
N CYS A 106 -17.33 11.73 1.59
CA CYS A 106 -18.13 12.62 0.76
C CYS A 106 -19.63 12.63 1.12
N GLU A 107 -20.08 11.90 2.14
CA GLU A 107 -21.51 11.76 2.50
C GLU A 107 -22.22 13.11 2.70
N ASN A 108 -21.54 14.12 3.25
CA ASN A 108 -22.12 15.46 3.49
C ASN A 108 -21.96 16.43 2.31
N PHE A 109 -21.30 16.01 1.24
CA PHE A 109 -20.91 16.85 0.10
C PHE A 109 -21.31 16.26 -1.25
N SER A 110 -22.00 15.12 -1.26
CA SER A 110 -22.58 14.57 -2.47
C SER A 110 -23.59 15.57 -3.03
N ILE A 111 -23.37 16.02 -4.26
CA ILE A 111 -24.31 16.92 -4.93
C ILE A 111 -25.59 16.12 -5.20
N ILE A 112 -26.63 16.45 -4.44
CA ILE A 112 -27.96 15.82 -4.48
C ILE A 112 -28.73 16.20 -5.78
N ASN A 113 -28.21 17.14 -6.56
CA ASN A 113 -28.89 17.76 -7.70
C ASN A 113 -28.60 17.12 -9.08
N TYR A 114 -27.93 15.98 -9.13
CA TYR A 114 -27.89 15.14 -10.33
C TYR A 114 -28.73 13.89 -10.04
N ASN A 115 -29.49 13.40 -11.02
CA ASN A 115 -30.46 12.29 -10.89
C ASN A 115 -29.89 10.94 -10.35
N SER A 116 -28.64 10.90 -9.90
CA SER A 116 -27.98 9.74 -9.25
C SER A 116 -27.23 10.05 -7.93
N GLY A 117 -27.14 11.31 -7.48
CA GLY A 117 -26.88 11.68 -6.08
C GLY A 117 -25.58 11.24 -5.38
N LYS A 118 -24.54 10.70 -6.06
CA LYS A 118 -23.34 10.15 -5.38
C LYS A 118 -21.98 10.56 -5.99
N LEU A 119 -21.94 11.71 -6.67
CA LEU A 119 -20.67 12.28 -7.16
C LEU A 119 -19.92 12.98 -6.01
N CYS A 120 -18.63 12.63 -5.84
CA CYS A 120 -17.76 13.29 -4.86
C CYS A 120 -16.90 14.37 -5.53
N PRO A 121 -16.92 15.63 -5.06
CA PRO A 121 -16.07 16.69 -5.60
C PRO A 121 -14.57 16.37 -5.52
N TRP A 122 -13.83 16.66 -6.59
CA TRP A 122 -12.39 16.36 -6.68
C TRP A 122 -11.56 16.96 -5.54
N ALA A 123 -11.89 18.16 -5.06
CA ALA A 123 -11.19 18.78 -3.92
C ALA A 123 -11.25 17.92 -2.64
N ARG A 124 -12.38 17.22 -2.40
CA ARG A 124 -12.53 16.30 -1.26
C ARG A 124 -11.76 15.01 -1.48
N VAL A 125 -11.75 14.51 -2.71
CA VAL A 125 -10.97 13.33 -3.11
C VAL A 125 -9.48 13.58 -2.88
N VAL A 126 -8.94 14.70 -3.36
CA VAL A 126 -7.54 15.12 -3.15
C VAL A 126 -7.21 15.14 -1.67
N HIS A 127 -7.98 15.90 -0.87
CA HIS A 127 -7.76 16.02 0.57
C HIS A 127 -7.75 14.66 1.28
N TYR A 128 -8.64 13.74 0.89
CA TYR A 128 -8.70 12.43 1.50
C TYR A 128 -7.55 11.51 1.06
N LEU A 129 -7.24 11.47 -0.23
CA LEU A 129 -6.19 10.62 -0.79
C LEU A 129 -4.79 11.06 -0.35
N ASP A 130 -4.54 12.35 -0.16
CA ASP A 130 -3.26 12.85 0.38
C ASP A 130 -3.00 12.32 1.80
N ILE A 131 -4.04 12.03 2.59
CA ILE A 131 -3.92 11.47 3.93
C ILE A 131 -3.59 9.97 3.88
N ILE A 132 -4.31 9.22 3.05
CA ILE A 132 -4.29 7.75 3.08
C ILE A 132 -3.32 7.09 2.10
N THR A 133 -2.67 7.86 1.22
CA THR A 133 -1.66 7.35 0.29
C THR A 133 -0.25 7.66 0.81
N PRO A 134 0.72 6.77 0.57
CA PRO A 134 2.08 6.99 1.02
C PRO A 134 2.79 8.03 0.14
N GLU A 135 3.66 8.82 0.74
CA GLU A 135 4.58 9.71 0.01
C GLU A 135 5.79 8.92 -0.49
N ASN A 136 6.33 8.06 0.37
CA ASN A 136 7.46 7.21 0.05
C ASN A 136 7.26 5.80 0.64
N ILE A 137 7.02 4.85 -0.27
CA ILE A 137 6.80 3.45 0.08
C ILE A 137 7.99 2.82 0.82
N THR A 138 9.23 3.18 0.49
CA THR A 138 10.42 2.54 1.08
C THR A 138 10.58 2.89 2.56
N THR A 139 10.27 4.13 2.93
CA THR A 139 10.30 4.58 4.33
C THR A 139 9.09 4.06 5.10
N GLU A 140 7.90 4.03 4.48
CA GLU A 140 6.65 3.65 5.15
C GLU A 140 6.52 2.13 5.34
N CYS A 141 7.08 1.31 4.45
CA CYS A 141 7.16 -0.13 4.64
C CYS A 141 8.28 -0.58 5.58
N GLY A 142 9.12 0.36 6.06
CA GLY A 142 10.25 0.08 6.93
C GLY A 142 11.30 -0.78 6.21
N SER A 143 12.16 -0.18 5.39
CA SER A 143 13.44 -0.84 5.10
C SER A 143 14.16 -1.10 6.43
N ASP A 144 14.65 -2.32 6.67
CA ASP A 144 15.39 -2.69 7.88
C ASP A 144 16.37 -1.57 8.24
N PRO A 145 16.43 -1.12 9.51
CA PRO A 145 17.36 -0.08 9.88
C PRO A 145 18.77 -0.58 9.55
N PRO A 146 19.67 0.27 8.98
CA PRO A 146 21.04 -0.13 8.66
C PRO A 146 21.81 -0.70 9.87
N GLN A 147 21.34 -0.44 11.09
CA GLN A 147 21.85 -1.00 12.33
C GLN A 147 21.64 -2.52 12.44
N LEU A 148 20.51 -3.07 11.97
CA LEU A 148 20.23 -4.49 12.07
C LEU A 148 21.11 -5.31 11.12
N GLN A 149 21.32 -4.80 9.89
CA GLN A 149 22.28 -5.37 8.95
C GLN A 149 23.71 -5.30 9.49
N PHE A 150 24.11 -4.18 10.10
CA PHE A 150 25.43 -4.03 10.71
C PHE A 150 25.66 -5.04 11.85
N VAL A 151 24.67 -5.22 12.74
CA VAL A 151 24.75 -6.19 13.85
C VAL A 151 24.89 -7.62 13.34
N VAL A 152 24.09 -8.02 12.33
CA VAL A 152 24.20 -9.35 11.72
C VAL A 152 25.59 -9.56 11.11
N TYR A 153 26.14 -8.55 10.44
CA TYR A 153 27.46 -8.62 9.81
C TYR A 153 28.59 -8.74 10.84
N VAL A 154 28.57 -7.92 11.89
CA VAL A 154 29.58 -7.94 12.95
C VAL A 154 29.54 -9.25 13.74
N VAL A 155 28.35 -9.70 14.14
CA VAL A 155 28.20 -10.97 14.87
C VAL A 155 28.64 -12.14 14.00
N GLY A 156 28.30 -12.16 12.71
CA GLY A 156 28.74 -13.17 11.77
C GLY A 156 30.27 -13.26 11.67
N ILE A 157 30.95 -12.11 11.56
CA ILE A 157 32.42 -12.05 11.52
C ILE A 157 33.04 -12.60 12.82
N VAL A 158 32.52 -12.19 13.98
CA VAL A 158 33.03 -12.65 15.28
C VAL A 158 32.90 -14.16 15.43
N VAL A 159 31.77 -14.75 15.02
CA VAL A 159 31.56 -16.20 15.06
C VAL A 159 32.57 -16.94 14.16
N ILE A 160 32.82 -16.43 12.96
CA ILE A 160 33.80 -17.03 12.02
C ILE A 160 35.22 -17.01 12.64
N PHE A 161 35.62 -15.89 13.24
CA PHE A 161 36.94 -15.80 13.89
C PHE A 161 37.04 -16.71 15.12
N MET A 162 36.00 -16.80 15.95
CA MET A 162 35.98 -17.71 17.10
C MET A 162 36.07 -19.18 16.66
N MET A 163 35.31 -19.58 15.65
CA MET A 163 35.38 -20.94 15.10
C MET A 163 36.78 -21.22 14.52
N GLY A 164 37.34 -20.30 13.74
CA GLY A 164 38.70 -20.44 13.20
C GLY A 164 39.77 -20.60 14.29
N TRP A 165 39.65 -19.88 15.41
CA TRP A 165 40.54 -20.02 16.56
C TRP A 165 40.39 -21.38 17.25
N ILE A 166 39.16 -21.83 17.49
CA ILE A 166 38.88 -23.12 18.13
C ILE A 166 39.39 -24.27 17.26
N PHE A 167 39.13 -24.24 15.95
CA PHE A 167 39.64 -25.25 15.02
C PHE A 167 41.17 -25.20 14.95
N GLY A 168 41.78 -24.02 14.84
CA GLY A 168 43.25 -23.89 14.81
C GLY A 168 43.92 -24.48 16.06
N TRP A 169 43.39 -24.19 17.26
CA TRP A 169 43.92 -24.72 18.52
C TRP A 169 43.71 -26.22 18.67
N THR A 170 42.53 -26.73 18.29
CA THR A 170 42.26 -28.18 18.34
C THR A 170 43.16 -28.95 17.39
N TYR A 171 43.38 -28.47 16.15
CA TYR A 171 44.36 -29.07 15.24
C TYR A 171 45.79 -29.04 15.78
N ALA A 172 46.22 -27.93 16.39
CA ALA A 172 47.56 -27.83 16.97
C ALA A 172 47.77 -28.76 18.18
N LEU A 173 46.75 -28.90 19.05
CA LEU A 173 46.77 -29.80 20.19
C LEU A 173 46.76 -31.27 19.76
N LEU A 174 45.87 -31.64 18.83
CA LEU A 174 45.81 -32.98 18.28
C LEU A 174 47.10 -33.36 17.53
N GLY A 175 47.70 -32.42 16.79
CA GLY A 175 49.00 -32.61 16.17
C GLY A 175 50.11 -32.89 17.19
N LYS A 176 50.18 -32.12 18.28
CA LYS A 176 51.16 -32.35 19.35
C LYS A 176 50.97 -33.72 20.03
N LEU A 177 49.73 -34.12 20.29
CA LEU A 177 49.43 -35.43 20.89
C LEU A 177 49.80 -36.58 19.94
N TYR A 178 49.42 -36.48 18.65
CA TYR A 178 49.71 -37.50 17.64
C TYR A 178 51.22 -37.72 17.42
N PHE A 179 52.03 -36.66 17.44
CA PHE A 179 53.47 -36.76 17.31
C PHE A 179 54.19 -37.16 18.61
N SER A 180 53.54 -37.03 19.78
CA SER A 180 54.10 -37.45 21.07
C SER A 180 53.98 -38.96 21.32
N GLU A 181 52.98 -39.64 20.73
CA GLU A 181 52.81 -41.10 20.84
C GLU A 181 53.70 -41.91 19.87
N LYS A 182 54.31 -41.25 18.87
CA LYS A 182 55.15 -41.91 17.85
C LYS A 182 56.67 -41.85 18.13
N LYS A 183 57.08 -41.50 19.34
CA LYS A 183 58.48 -41.58 19.82
C LYS A 183 58.59 -42.64 20.90
#